data_AF-A0A2E7EWZ6-F1
#
_entry.id   AF-A0A2E7EWZ6-F1
#
_cell.length_a   1.000
_cell.length_b   1.000
_cell.length_c   1.000
_cell.angle_alpha   90.00
_cell.angle_beta   90.00
_cell.angle_gamma   90.00
#
_symmetry.space_group_name_H-M   'P 1'
#
loop_
_entity.id
_entity.type
_entity.pdbx_description
1 polymer ?
#
loop_
_entity_poly.entity_id
_entity_poly.type
_entity_poly.pdbx_seq_one_letter_code
_entity_poly.pdbx_strand_id
1 'polypeptide(L)'
;MGVSGAAMIETKQAAWSAIEKAWPMIVEECSAVLGSELHYQAMIYHALRAAGGVPRGQLGMNVKQWITDPVSKLFRELDLSKHENYRGGFEPIPDIVIFSPEIEGDWRRRNREKTLEHMLVAIEVKASEREGGRLSPSEISKDILKLCAHREEAQHRGADFVPVMMVIDTAPIASERMTSRAISASQALCEQHSVIWKYLSA
;
A
#
# COMPACT_ATOMS: atom_id res chain seq x y z
N MET A 1 15.45 9.80 31.86
CA MET A 1 14.11 9.65 31.25
C MET A 1 14.14 8.40 30.40
N GLY A 2 13.56 7.29 30.88
CA GLY A 2 13.52 6.06 30.10
C GLY A 2 12.67 6.30 28.87
N VAL A 3 13.28 6.18 27.69
CA VAL A 3 12.52 6.12 26.44
C VAL A 3 11.71 4.84 26.55
N SER A 4 10.41 4.96 26.83
CA SER A 4 9.45 3.88 26.63
C SER A 4 9.69 3.37 25.21
N GLY A 5 10.29 2.19 25.09
CA GLY A 5 10.47 1.56 23.79
C GLY A 5 9.08 1.39 23.19
N ALA A 6 8.86 1.96 22.00
CA ALA A 6 7.62 1.74 21.29
C ALA A 6 7.44 0.22 21.13
N ALA A 7 6.27 -0.30 21.49
CA ALA A 7 5.96 -1.71 21.31
C ALA A 7 6.12 -2.08 19.83
N MET A 8 6.84 -3.18 19.57
CA MET A 8 7.09 -3.66 18.22
C MET A 8 5.82 -4.29 17.64
N ILE A 9 5.64 -4.18 16.32
CA ILE A 9 4.50 -4.79 15.61
C ILE A 9 4.92 -6.13 15.03
N GLU A 10 4.52 -7.24 15.63
CA GLU A 10 4.99 -8.58 15.23
C GLU A 10 4.03 -9.33 14.29
N THR A 11 2.75 -8.94 14.25
CA THR A 11 1.72 -9.72 13.55
C THR A 11 0.92 -8.87 12.58
N LYS A 12 0.36 -9.52 11.55
CA LYS A 12 -0.59 -8.92 10.60
C LYS A 12 -1.77 -8.26 11.30
N GLN A 13 -2.30 -8.89 12.36
CA GLN A 13 -3.40 -8.35 13.16
C GLN A 13 -3.00 -7.06 13.89
N ALA A 14 -1.81 -7.04 14.51
CA ALA A 14 -1.31 -5.84 15.18
C ALA A 14 -1.04 -4.70 14.19
N ALA A 15 -0.50 -5.01 13.00
CA ALA A 15 -0.30 -4.04 11.93
C ALA A 15 -1.63 -3.47 11.42
N TRP A 16 -2.66 -4.32 11.28
CA TRP A 16 -4.00 -3.88 10.96
C TRP A 16 -4.60 -2.96 12.02
N SER A 17 -4.51 -3.33 13.30
CA SER A 17 -4.98 -2.49 14.41
C SER A 17 -4.24 -1.13 14.46
N ALA A 18 -2.96 -1.07 14.08
CA ALA A 18 -2.23 0.19 13.96
C ALA A 18 -2.80 1.10 12.86
N ILE A 19 -3.24 0.53 11.73
CA ILE A 19 -3.93 1.27 10.67
C ILE A 19 -5.28 1.78 11.16
N GLU A 20 -6.07 0.95 11.83
CA GLU A 20 -7.37 1.36 12.38
C GLU A 20 -7.22 2.50 13.39
N LYS A 21 -6.20 2.42 14.25
CA LYS A 21 -5.88 3.48 15.22
C LYS A 21 -5.41 4.77 14.54
N ALA A 22 -4.65 4.68 13.45
CA ALA A 22 -4.18 5.84 12.69
C ALA A 22 -5.27 6.47 11.81
N TRP A 23 -6.32 5.72 11.46
CA TRP A 23 -7.33 6.15 10.50
C TRP A 23 -7.98 7.51 10.80
N PRO A 24 -8.38 7.84 12.04
CA PRO A 24 -8.93 9.16 12.34
C PRO A 24 -7.99 10.32 11.99
N MET A 25 -6.70 10.18 12.28
CA MET A 25 -5.68 11.17 11.94
C MET A 25 -5.42 11.22 10.43
N ILE A 26 -5.44 10.08 9.73
CA ILE A 26 -5.36 10.05 8.26
C ILE A 26 -6.51 10.85 7.65
N VAL A 27 -7.73 10.64 8.15
CA VAL A 27 -8.92 11.37 7.71
C VAL A 27 -8.78 12.87 7.94
N GLU A 28 -8.38 13.26 9.15
CA GLU A 28 -8.19 14.67 9.51
C GLU A 28 -7.13 15.35 8.62
N GLU A 29 -5.92 14.80 8.58
CA GLU A 29 -4.78 15.37 7.84
C GLU A 29 -5.05 15.43 6.34
N CYS A 30 -5.55 14.35 5.74
CA CYS A 30 -5.77 14.30 4.30
C CYS A 30 -6.98 15.14 3.86
N SER A 31 -7.96 15.39 4.74
CA SER A 31 -9.09 16.27 4.41
C SER A 31 -8.77 17.76 4.62
N ALA A 32 -7.73 18.07 5.41
CA ALA A 32 -7.34 19.45 5.74
C ALA A 32 -6.52 20.13 4.64
N VAL A 33 -6.00 19.37 3.67
CA VAL A 33 -5.17 19.87 2.58
C VAL A 33 -5.61 19.29 1.25
N LEU A 34 -5.30 19.99 0.17
CA LEU A 34 -5.37 19.44 -1.19
C LEU A 34 -3.97 18.99 -1.58
N GLY A 35 -3.86 17.72 -1.98
CA GLY A 35 -2.59 17.03 -2.11
C GLY A 35 -2.59 16.05 -3.29
N SER A 36 -1.41 15.87 -3.88
CA SER A 36 -1.19 14.77 -4.80
C SER A 36 -0.97 13.46 -4.05
N GLU A 37 -1.00 12.34 -4.77
CA GLU A 37 -0.80 11.00 -4.22
C GLU A 37 0.42 10.89 -3.29
N LEU A 38 1.58 11.43 -3.69
CA LEU A 38 2.80 11.40 -2.86
C LEU A 38 2.66 12.19 -1.56
N HIS A 39 1.88 13.28 -1.56
CA HIS A 39 1.59 14.04 -0.36
C HIS A 39 0.78 13.20 0.64
N TYR A 40 -0.26 12.54 0.15
CA TYR A 40 -1.09 11.65 0.97
C TYR A 40 -0.33 10.43 1.48
N GLN A 41 0.58 9.86 0.69
CA GLN A 41 1.48 8.82 1.17
C GLN A 41 2.30 9.30 2.39
N ALA A 42 2.86 10.51 2.33
CA ALA A 42 3.62 11.08 3.44
C ALA A 42 2.75 11.34 4.68
N MET A 43 1.52 11.81 4.51
CA MET A 43 0.57 12.00 5.61
C MET A 43 0.16 10.68 6.26
N ILE A 44 -0.14 9.65 5.46
CA ILE A 44 -0.47 8.32 5.95
C ILE A 44 0.73 7.72 6.69
N TYR A 45 1.94 7.86 6.13
CA TYR A 45 3.18 7.44 6.79
C TYR A 45 3.33 8.13 8.17
N HIS A 46 3.10 9.44 8.22
CA HIS A 46 3.15 10.21 9.46
C HIS A 46 2.11 9.72 10.48
N ALA A 47 0.85 9.54 10.07
CA ALA A 47 -0.22 9.10 10.95
C ALA A 47 0.01 7.68 11.51
N LEU A 48 0.57 6.78 10.70
CA LEU A 48 0.95 5.43 11.14
C LEU A 48 2.05 5.48 12.21
N ARG A 49 3.00 6.40 12.10
CA ARG A 49 4.03 6.62 13.13
C ARG A 49 3.46 7.25 14.39
N ALA A 50 2.68 8.32 14.25
CA ALA A 50 2.25 9.17 15.35
C ALA A 50 1.07 8.59 16.13
N ALA A 51 0.00 8.20 15.43
CA ALA A 51 -1.21 7.65 16.04
C ALA A 51 -1.18 6.12 16.06
N GLY A 52 -0.79 5.49 14.95
CA GLY A 52 -0.71 4.04 14.81
C GLY A 52 0.36 3.41 15.70
N GLY A 53 1.42 4.16 16.03
CA GLY A 53 2.54 3.70 16.86
C GLY A 53 3.50 2.75 16.15
N VAL A 54 3.46 2.65 14.82
CA VAL A 54 4.35 1.77 14.05
C VAL A 54 5.80 2.24 14.22
N PRO A 55 6.77 1.42 14.68
CA PRO A 55 8.16 1.82 14.81
C PRO A 55 8.84 2.20 13.48
N ARG A 56 9.82 3.11 13.52
CA ARG A 56 10.48 3.65 12.29
C ARG A 56 11.19 2.56 11.49
N GLY A 57 11.74 1.57 12.19
CA GLY A 57 12.42 0.43 11.57
C GLY A 57 11.47 -0.51 10.87
N GLN A 58 10.16 -0.38 11.11
CA GLN A 58 9.11 -1.26 10.60
C GLN A 58 8.19 -0.58 9.58
N LEU A 59 8.37 0.71 9.26
CA LEU A 59 7.49 1.43 8.34
C LEU A 59 8.25 1.90 7.12
N GLY A 60 7.98 1.26 5.99
CA GLY A 60 8.49 1.60 4.67
C GLY A 60 7.58 2.52 3.88
N MET A 61 8.16 3.38 3.03
CA MET A 61 7.44 4.16 2.02
C MET A 61 8.16 4.03 0.67
N ASN A 62 7.41 3.71 -0.39
CA ASN A 62 7.95 3.49 -1.74
C ASN A 62 9.11 2.48 -1.77
N VAL A 63 8.93 1.34 -1.07
CA VAL A 63 9.99 0.33 -0.93
C VAL A 63 10.12 -0.47 -2.20
N LYS A 64 11.30 -0.41 -2.83
CA LYS A 64 11.60 -1.17 -4.04
C LYS A 64 11.95 -2.62 -3.73
N GLN A 65 11.07 -3.55 -4.09
CA GLN A 65 11.23 -4.96 -3.78
C GLN A 65 11.52 -5.74 -5.06
N TRP A 66 12.75 -6.22 -5.23
CA TRP A 66 13.10 -6.98 -6.43
C TRP A 66 12.69 -8.45 -6.30
N ILE A 67 11.82 -8.91 -7.19
CA ILE A 67 11.34 -10.29 -7.25
C ILE A 67 11.97 -10.95 -8.49
N THR A 68 12.87 -11.90 -8.28
CA THR A 68 13.37 -12.76 -9.38
C THR A 68 12.35 -13.83 -9.72
N ASP A 69 12.27 -14.19 -11.00
CA ASP A 69 11.43 -15.30 -11.50
C ASP A 69 9.97 -15.22 -10.99
N PRO A 70 9.21 -14.17 -11.38
CA PRO A 70 7.85 -13.98 -10.89
C PRO A 70 6.97 -15.17 -11.25
N VAL A 71 6.08 -15.57 -10.34
CA VAL A 71 5.15 -16.68 -10.54
C VAL A 71 3.73 -16.22 -10.83
N SER A 72 3.36 -15.05 -10.33
CA SER A 72 2.05 -14.45 -10.60
C SER A 72 1.92 -14.17 -12.08
N LYS A 73 0.72 -14.38 -12.62
CA LYS A 73 0.45 -14.17 -14.05
C LYS A 73 0.75 -12.72 -14.44
N LEU A 74 0.27 -11.76 -13.65
CA LEU A 74 0.44 -10.34 -13.93
C LEU A 74 1.93 -9.94 -13.95
N PHE A 75 2.74 -10.35 -12.97
CA PHE A 75 4.15 -9.95 -12.96
C PHE A 75 4.97 -10.66 -14.04
N ARG A 76 4.62 -11.90 -14.42
CA ARG A 76 5.22 -12.56 -15.60
C ARG A 76 4.92 -11.80 -16.89
N GLU A 77 3.66 -11.40 -17.10
CA GLU A 77 3.28 -10.62 -18.29
C GLU A 77 4.02 -9.27 -18.33
N LEU A 78 4.13 -8.60 -17.18
CA LEU A 78 4.87 -7.34 -17.06
C LEU A 78 6.38 -7.54 -17.27
N ASP A 79 6.97 -8.62 -16.76
CA ASP A 79 8.37 -8.96 -17.04
C ASP A 79 8.61 -9.21 -18.53
N LEU A 80 7.77 -10.02 -19.17
CA LEU A 80 7.87 -10.32 -20.60
C LEU A 80 7.67 -9.09 -21.50
N SER A 81 6.91 -8.09 -21.03
CA SER A 81 6.74 -6.83 -21.76
C SER A 81 7.99 -5.95 -21.79
N LYS A 82 8.98 -6.20 -20.92
CA LYS A 82 10.24 -5.47 -20.91
C LYS A 82 11.12 -5.88 -22.07
N HIS A 83 12.03 -4.98 -22.44
CA HIS A 83 13.14 -5.30 -23.34
C HIS A 83 13.94 -6.48 -22.78
N GLU A 84 14.39 -7.40 -23.64
CA GLU A 84 14.99 -8.69 -23.27
C GLU A 84 16.13 -8.58 -22.24
N ASN A 85 17.02 -7.59 -22.39
CA ASN A 85 18.11 -7.29 -21.46
C ASN A 85 17.68 -6.85 -20.04
N TYR A 86 16.39 -6.59 -19.82
CA TYR A 86 15.81 -6.15 -18.55
C TYR A 86 14.74 -7.11 -18.01
N ARG A 87 14.63 -8.31 -18.60
CA ARG A 87 13.76 -9.40 -18.13
C ARG A 87 14.40 -10.19 -16.99
N GLY A 88 13.65 -11.12 -16.40
CA GLY A 88 14.13 -12.02 -15.34
C GLY A 88 13.69 -11.61 -13.93
N GLY A 89 12.78 -10.64 -13.82
CA GLY A 89 12.24 -10.25 -12.54
C GLY A 89 11.33 -9.03 -12.61
N PHE A 90 10.62 -8.76 -11.52
CA PHE A 90 9.73 -7.61 -11.41
C PHE A 90 10.01 -6.84 -10.12
N GLU A 91 9.77 -5.52 -10.14
CA GLU A 91 9.96 -4.66 -8.98
C GLU A 91 8.65 -3.99 -8.59
N PRO A 92 7.81 -4.63 -7.76
CA PRO A 92 6.75 -3.90 -7.08
C PRO A 92 7.34 -2.82 -6.17
N ILE A 93 6.62 -1.71 -6.09
CA ILE A 93 6.92 -0.58 -5.22
C ILE A 93 5.62 -0.22 -4.50
N PRO A 94 5.25 -0.94 -3.42
CA PRO A 94 4.13 -0.54 -2.59
C PRO A 94 4.38 0.85 -2.00
N ASP A 95 3.32 1.66 -1.95
CA ASP A 95 3.39 3.03 -1.47
C ASP A 95 3.81 3.08 0.00
N ILE A 96 3.21 2.22 0.85
CA ILE A 96 3.57 2.08 2.26
C ILE A 96 3.56 0.60 2.65
N VAL A 97 4.52 0.20 3.48
CA VAL A 97 4.62 -1.18 3.99
C VAL A 97 4.86 -1.16 5.49
N ILE A 98 4.09 -1.96 6.23
CA ILE A 98 4.41 -2.29 7.62
C ILE A 98 5.11 -3.65 7.62
N PHE A 99 6.31 -3.69 8.17
CA PHE A 99 7.13 -4.89 8.29
C PHE A 99 7.14 -5.43 9.71
N SER A 100 7.47 -6.70 9.87
CA SER A 100 7.82 -7.29 11.17
C SER A 100 9.20 -6.79 11.64
N PRO A 101 9.56 -6.95 12.92
CA PRO A 101 10.80 -6.39 13.49
C PRO A 101 12.08 -6.84 12.80
N GLU A 102 12.07 -8.05 12.23
CA GLU A 102 13.21 -8.74 11.59
C GLU A 102 13.74 -8.04 10.34
N ILE A 103 13.00 -7.06 9.80
CA ILE A 103 13.50 -6.20 8.72
C ILE A 103 14.59 -5.23 9.19
N GLU A 104 14.63 -4.88 10.49
CA GLU A 104 15.64 -4.03 11.13
C GLU A 104 15.87 -2.67 10.44
N GLY A 105 14.86 -2.14 9.76
CA GLY A 105 15.01 -0.90 9.01
C GLY A 105 15.83 -1.01 7.72
N ASP A 106 16.15 -2.21 7.22
CA ASP A 106 16.87 -2.40 5.96
C ASP A 106 15.95 -2.77 4.79
N TRP A 107 15.52 -1.76 4.05
CA TRP A 107 14.58 -1.90 2.93
C TRP A 107 15.27 -1.77 1.57
N ARG A 108 16.61 -1.87 1.55
CA ARG A 108 17.38 -1.72 0.31
C ARG A 108 17.11 -2.93 -0.58
N ARG A 109 17.13 -2.72 -1.91
CA ARG A 109 16.96 -3.79 -2.93
C ARG A 109 17.83 -5.04 -2.72
N ARG A 110 19.00 -4.90 -2.10
CA ARG A 110 19.90 -6.04 -1.80
C ARG A 110 19.39 -6.96 -0.68
N ASN A 111 18.42 -6.49 0.12
CA ASN A 111 17.75 -7.25 1.16
C ASN A 111 16.38 -7.80 0.68
N ARG A 112 16.27 -8.07 -0.63
CA ARG A 112 15.00 -8.38 -1.31
C ARG A 112 14.19 -9.52 -0.67
N GLU A 113 14.86 -10.57 -0.21
CA GLU A 113 14.22 -11.75 0.39
C GLU A 113 13.50 -11.34 1.67
N LYS A 114 14.23 -10.73 2.60
CA LYS A 114 13.66 -10.19 3.84
C LYS A 114 12.56 -9.16 3.60
N THR A 115 12.72 -8.30 2.60
CA THR A 115 11.67 -7.30 2.28
C THR A 115 10.38 -7.94 1.78
N LEU A 116 10.39 -9.17 1.25
CA LEU A 116 9.15 -9.89 0.92
C LEU A 116 8.68 -10.72 2.10
N GLU A 117 9.60 -11.40 2.78
CA GLU A 117 9.32 -12.32 3.88
C GLU A 117 8.66 -11.64 5.08
N HIS A 118 9.13 -10.45 5.43
CA HIS A 118 8.74 -9.76 6.66
C HIS A 118 7.64 -8.73 6.46
N MET A 119 6.93 -8.74 5.32
CA MET A 119 5.78 -7.85 5.12
C MET A 119 4.62 -8.29 6.02
N LEU A 120 4.07 -7.37 6.80
CA LEU A 120 2.82 -7.57 7.53
C LEU A 120 1.63 -6.97 6.78
N VAL A 121 1.82 -5.78 6.21
CA VAL A 121 0.81 -5.05 5.42
C VAL A 121 1.47 -4.33 4.26
N ALA A 122 0.85 -4.35 3.09
CA ALA A 122 1.18 -3.47 1.97
C ALA A 122 -0.02 -2.58 1.64
N ILE A 123 0.21 -1.28 1.50
CA ILE A 123 -0.81 -0.27 1.24
C ILE A 123 -0.52 0.37 -0.13
N GLU A 124 -1.52 0.40 -1.00
CA GLU A 124 -1.55 1.27 -2.18
C GLU A 124 -2.51 2.43 -1.91
N VAL A 125 -2.10 3.63 -2.29
CA VAL A 125 -2.83 4.88 -2.11
C VAL A 125 -3.20 5.45 -3.48
N LYS A 126 -4.43 5.93 -3.61
CA LYS A 126 -4.88 6.69 -4.78
C LYS A 126 -5.60 7.95 -4.35
N ALA A 127 -5.24 9.06 -4.98
CA ALA A 127 -5.93 10.34 -4.83
C ALA A 127 -6.97 10.52 -5.94
N SER A 128 -8.13 11.09 -5.62
CA SER A 128 -9.12 11.45 -6.64
C SER A 128 -8.83 12.77 -7.35
N GLU A 129 -8.03 13.65 -6.73
CA GLU A 129 -7.75 15.00 -7.22
C GLU A 129 -7.15 14.99 -8.64
N ARG A 130 -7.93 15.49 -9.61
CA ARG A 130 -7.56 15.61 -11.01
C ARG A 130 -8.27 16.78 -11.65
N GLU A 131 -7.50 17.69 -12.23
CA GLU A 131 -8.06 18.79 -13.01
C GLU A 131 -8.87 18.24 -14.21
N GLY A 132 -10.18 18.51 -14.21
CA GLY A 132 -11.09 18.12 -15.28
C GLY A 132 -11.33 16.61 -15.40
N GLY A 133 -10.92 15.83 -14.40
CA GLY A 133 -10.96 14.37 -14.43
C GLY A 133 -11.47 13.75 -13.14
N ARG A 134 -11.58 12.42 -13.13
CA ARG A 134 -11.85 11.64 -11.93
C ARG A 134 -10.98 10.41 -11.92
N LEU A 135 -10.72 9.85 -10.74
CA LEU A 135 -10.09 8.54 -10.61
C LEU A 135 -10.98 7.48 -11.25
N SER A 136 -10.46 6.75 -12.24
CA SER A 136 -11.23 5.74 -12.95
C SER A 136 -11.23 4.40 -12.20
N PRO A 137 -12.30 3.60 -12.31
CA PRO A 137 -12.32 2.24 -11.77
C PRO A 137 -11.17 1.37 -12.30
N SER A 138 -10.75 1.61 -13.54
CA SER A 138 -9.69 0.83 -14.19
C SER A 138 -8.32 1.04 -13.58
N GLU A 139 -8.05 2.23 -13.04
CA GLU A 139 -6.79 2.53 -12.36
C GLU A 139 -6.74 1.81 -11.02
N ILE A 140 -7.79 1.97 -10.21
CA ILE A 140 -7.93 1.28 -8.92
C ILE A 140 -7.86 -0.24 -9.09
N SER A 141 -8.51 -0.77 -10.12
CA SER A 141 -8.49 -2.21 -10.41
C SER A 141 -7.09 -2.71 -10.73
N LYS A 142 -6.27 -1.94 -11.45
CA LYS A 142 -4.87 -2.31 -11.72
C LYS A 142 -4.07 -2.36 -10.42
N ASP A 143 -4.26 -1.41 -9.51
CA ASP A 143 -3.54 -1.39 -8.24
C ASP A 143 -3.95 -2.52 -7.29
N ILE A 144 -5.26 -2.84 -7.23
CA ILE A 144 -5.77 -4.02 -6.52
C ILE A 144 -5.12 -5.29 -7.08
N LEU A 145 -5.12 -5.47 -8.40
CA LEU A 145 -4.55 -6.66 -9.02
C LEU A 145 -3.02 -6.74 -8.84
N LYS A 146 -2.30 -5.61 -8.82
CA LYS A 146 -0.88 -5.56 -8.45
C LYS A 146 -0.65 -6.01 -7.01
N LEU A 147 -1.45 -5.55 -6.05
CA LEU A 147 -1.39 -6.00 -4.65
C LEU A 147 -1.63 -7.51 -4.54
N CYS A 148 -2.60 -8.04 -5.27
CA CYS A 148 -2.87 -9.47 -5.31
C CYS A 148 -1.70 -10.27 -5.89
N ALA A 149 -1.15 -9.83 -7.03
CA ALA A 149 0.00 -10.46 -7.66
C ALA A 149 1.21 -10.44 -6.71
N HIS A 150 1.44 -9.33 -6.01
CA HIS A 150 2.50 -9.21 -5.04
C HIS A 150 2.33 -10.15 -3.84
N ARG A 151 1.10 -10.30 -3.34
CA ARG A 151 0.79 -11.28 -2.27
C ARG A 151 1.01 -12.71 -2.74
N GLU A 152 0.64 -13.03 -3.97
CA GLU A 152 0.91 -14.35 -4.58
C GLU A 152 2.42 -14.65 -4.63
N GLU A 153 3.25 -13.65 -4.98
CA GLU A 153 4.71 -13.80 -4.95
C GLU A 153 5.25 -14.07 -3.53
N ALA A 154 4.73 -13.36 -2.53
CA ALA A 154 5.11 -13.58 -1.13
C ALA A 154 4.70 -14.98 -0.65
N GLN A 155 3.47 -15.40 -0.95
CA GLN A 155 2.92 -16.72 -0.61
C GLN A 155 3.71 -17.86 -1.23
N HIS A 156 4.09 -17.71 -2.49
CA HIS A 156 4.97 -18.68 -3.16
C HIS A 156 6.32 -18.85 -2.45
N ARG A 157 6.80 -17.82 -1.76
CA ARG A 157 8.07 -17.80 -1.03
C ARG A 157 7.92 -18.09 0.47
N GLY A 158 6.74 -18.57 0.90
CA GLY A 158 6.47 -18.96 2.28
C GLY A 158 6.09 -17.83 3.22
N ALA A 159 5.81 -16.63 2.70
CA ALA A 159 5.39 -15.46 3.45
C ALA A 159 3.97 -15.00 3.08
N ASP A 160 3.38 -14.07 3.82
CA ASP A 160 2.06 -13.53 3.49
C ASP A 160 1.85 -12.18 4.17
N PHE A 161 1.06 -11.30 3.55
CA PHE A 161 0.75 -9.97 4.09
C PHE A 161 -0.71 -9.59 3.83
N VAL A 162 -1.19 -8.57 4.56
CA VAL A 162 -2.51 -7.99 4.33
C VAL A 162 -2.42 -6.90 3.26
N PRO A 163 -3.06 -7.03 2.10
CA PRO A 163 -3.11 -5.96 1.11
C PRO A 163 -4.21 -4.96 1.47
N VAL A 164 -3.92 -3.67 1.35
CA VAL A 164 -4.84 -2.56 1.64
C VAL A 164 -4.85 -1.59 0.47
N MET A 165 -6.04 -1.28 -0.04
CA MET A 165 -6.28 -0.22 -1.00
C MET A 165 -6.88 0.98 -0.27
N MET A 166 -6.17 2.10 -0.24
CA MET A 166 -6.63 3.36 0.33
C MET A 166 -6.95 4.35 -0.79
N VAL A 167 -8.16 4.91 -0.76
CA VAL A 167 -8.55 6.01 -1.66
C VAL A 167 -8.88 7.25 -0.86
N ILE A 168 -8.20 8.34 -1.22
CA ILE A 168 -8.36 9.68 -0.66
C ILE A 168 -9.12 10.52 -1.70
N ASP A 169 -10.44 10.61 -1.51
CA ASP A 169 -11.35 11.34 -2.41
C ASP A 169 -11.70 12.72 -1.87
N THR A 170 -10.74 13.64 -1.95
CA THR A 170 -10.83 14.98 -1.37
C THR A 170 -11.00 16.08 -2.42
N ALA A 171 -11.25 15.71 -3.68
CA ALA A 171 -11.41 16.66 -4.77
C ALA A 171 -12.45 17.76 -4.41
N PRO A 172 -12.11 19.06 -4.58
CA PRO A 172 -13.00 20.15 -4.18
C PRO A 172 -14.22 20.26 -5.10
N ILE A 173 -14.08 19.82 -6.35
CA ILE A 173 -15.16 19.82 -7.34
C ILE A 173 -15.87 18.47 -7.28
N ALA A 174 -17.16 18.49 -6.93
CA ALA A 174 -17.95 17.26 -6.77
C ALA A 174 -18.00 16.37 -8.04
N SER A 175 -17.92 16.96 -9.23
CA SER A 175 -17.88 16.19 -10.48
C SER A 175 -16.55 15.47 -10.72
N GLU A 176 -15.48 15.85 -10.04
CA GLU A 176 -14.15 15.22 -10.11
C GLU A 176 -14.00 14.07 -9.10
N ARG A 177 -14.89 14.01 -8.11
CA ARG A 177 -14.96 12.90 -7.16
C ARG A 177 -15.36 11.59 -7.82
N MET A 178 -15.05 10.49 -7.15
CA MET A 178 -15.49 9.17 -7.56
C MET A 178 -17.01 9.08 -7.55
N THR A 179 -17.55 8.40 -8.57
CA THR A 179 -18.99 8.09 -8.59
C THR A 179 -19.29 6.95 -7.63
N SER A 180 -20.52 6.89 -7.12
CA SER A 180 -21.00 5.75 -6.32
C SER A 180 -20.79 4.40 -7.03
N ARG A 181 -21.05 4.35 -8.34
CA ARG A 181 -20.79 3.16 -9.17
C ARG A 181 -19.31 2.76 -9.16
N ALA A 182 -18.40 3.71 -9.26
CA ALA A 182 -16.95 3.44 -9.24
C ALA A 182 -16.50 2.93 -7.87
N ILE A 183 -17.02 3.53 -6.79
CA ILE A 183 -16.75 3.11 -5.41
C ILE A 183 -17.24 1.68 -5.20
N SER A 184 -18.50 1.38 -5.51
CA SER A 184 -19.08 0.04 -5.34
C SER A 184 -18.35 -1.02 -6.17
N ALA A 185 -17.97 -0.70 -7.41
CA ALA A 185 -17.21 -1.63 -8.25
C ALA A 185 -15.81 -1.92 -7.68
N SER A 186 -15.13 -0.89 -7.17
CA SER A 186 -13.79 -1.03 -6.58
C SER A 186 -13.83 -1.81 -5.26
N GLN A 187 -14.84 -1.53 -4.43
CA GLN A 187 -15.07 -2.26 -3.19
C GLN A 187 -15.37 -3.74 -3.46
N ALA A 188 -16.26 -4.06 -4.41
CA ALA A 188 -16.57 -5.43 -4.78
C ALA A 188 -15.34 -6.20 -5.28
N LEU A 189 -14.46 -5.54 -6.05
CA LEU A 189 -13.21 -6.14 -6.50
C LEU A 189 -12.24 -6.38 -5.32
N CYS A 190 -12.15 -5.45 -4.38
CA CYS A 190 -11.38 -5.63 -3.15
C CYS A 190 -11.87 -6.85 -2.35
N GLU A 191 -13.19 -6.97 -2.17
CA GLU A 191 -13.82 -8.11 -1.49
C GLU A 191 -13.51 -9.43 -2.20
N GLN A 192 -13.69 -9.48 -3.53
CA GLN A 192 -13.38 -10.66 -4.36
C GLN A 192 -11.94 -11.16 -4.16
N HIS A 193 -11.00 -10.24 -3.98
CA HIS A 193 -9.58 -10.55 -3.88
C HIS A 193 -9.02 -10.51 -2.45
N SER A 194 -9.88 -10.36 -1.43
CA SER A 194 -9.45 -10.21 -0.03
C SER A 194 -8.40 -9.10 0.14
N VAL A 195 -8.65 -7.96 -0.50
CA VAL A 195 -7.94 -6.68 -0.30
C VAL A 195 -8.82 -5.83 0.60
N ILE A 196 -8.23 -5.22 1.61
CA ILE A 196 -8.97 -4.32 2.49
C ILE A 196 -9.21 -3.00 1.76
N TRP A 197 -10.47 -2.57 1.70
CA TRP A 197 -10.87 -1.28 1.15
C TRP A 197 -10.97 -0.22 2.24
N LYS A 198 -10.27 0.90 2.06
CA LYS A 198 -10.37 2.09 2.91
C LYS A 198 -10.63 3.30 2.02
N TYR A 199 -11.76 3.95 2.25
CA TYR A 199 -12.20 5.07 1.44
C TYR A 199 -12.49 6.27 2.34
N LEU A 200 -11.91 7.39 1.98
CA LEU A 200 -12.18 8.70 2.56
C LEU A 200 -12.81 9.58 1.49
N SER A 201 -13.88 10.30 1.84
CA SER A 201 -14.40 11.42 1.07
C SER A 201 -14.60 12.60 2.00
N ALA A 202 -14.15 13.79 1.59
CA ALA A 202 -14.39 15.06 2.30
C ALA A 202 -15.70 15.73 1.85
#